data_AF-A0A6L9ITN6-F1
#
_entry.id   AF-A0A6L9ITN6-F1
#
_cell.length_a   1.000
_cell.length_b   1.000
_cell.length_c   1.000
_cell.angle_alpha   90.00
_cell.angle_beta   90.00
_cell.angle_gamma   90.00
#
_symmetry.space_group_name_H-M   'P 1'
#
loop_
_entity.id
_entity.type
_entity.pdbx_description
1 polymer ?
#
loop_
_entity_poly.entity_id
_entity_poly.type
_entity_poly.pdbx_seq_one_letter_code
_entity_poly.pdbx_strand_id
1 'polypeptide(L)'
;MSVSSSRVLITALLFVVVFASGFWMNRSGKPYSILLLTAHKLVALGALALLVVIVYQQHQDAALSTGELVASVVTVLLFVATIITGGLISSELELPAVVILSHLLLPFLTAIASGGTLVLLATR
;
A
#
# COMPACT_ATOMS: atom_id res chain seq x y z
N MET A 1 -5.97 22.19 1.60
CA MET A 1 -6.82 21.53 2.62
C MET A 1 -5.95 20.54 3.38
N SER A 2 -5.95 20.52 4.71
CA SER A 2 -5.21 19.48 5.45
C SER A 2 -5.83 18.10 5.22
N VAL A 3 -5.02 17.03 5.35
CA VAL A 3 -5.53 15.66 5.25
C VAL A 3 -6.54 15.41 6.37
N SER A 4 -7.79 15.08 6.02
CA SER A 4 -8.83 14.83 7.01
C SER A 4 -8.60 13.53 7.79
N SER A 5 -8.99 13.50 9.06
CA SER A 5 -8.91 12.29 9.91
C SER A 5 -9.67 11.11 9.31
N SER A 6 -10.75 11.37 8.58
CA SER A 6 -11.51 10.33 7.86
C SER A 6 -10.67 9.65 6.78
N ARG A 7 -9.85 10.39 6.02
CA ARG A 7 -8.96 9.82 5.00
C ARG A 7 -7.85 8.98 5.63
N VAL A 8 -7.28 9.45 6.74
CA VAL A 8 -6.29 8.67 7.51
C VAL A 8 -6.90 7.36 8.02
N LEU A 9 -8.10 7.43 8.60
CA LEU A 9 -8.82 6.26 9.09
C LEU A 9 -9.16 5.28 7.96
N ILE A 10 -9.66 5.77 6.83
CA ILE A 10 -9.96 4.93 5.66
C ILE A 10 -8.70 4.24 5.17
N THR A 11 -7.56 4.96 5.01
CA THR A 11 -6.31 4.34 4.58
C THR A 11 -5.84 3.28 5.58
N ALA A 12 -5.93 3.53 6.88
CA ALA A 12 -5.59 2.55 7.91
C ALA A 12 -6.47 1.29 7.83
N LEU A 13 -7.78 1.46 7.66
CA LEU A 13 -8.71 0.35 7.48
C LEU A 13 -8.42 -0.45 6.20
N LEU A 14 -8.09 0.22 5.09
CA LEU A 14 -7.70 -0.46 3.86
C LEU A 14 -6.45 -1.32 4.07
N PHE A 15 -5.43 -0.83 4.79
CA PHE A 15 -4.28 -1.66 5.16
C PHE A 15 -4.70 -2.87 6.00
N VAL A 16 -5.56 -2.70 7.01
CA VAL A 16 -6.06 -3.82 7.81
C VAL A 16 -6.72 -4.88 6.93
N VAL A 17 -7.56 -4.47 5.96
CA VAL A 17 -8.20 -5.39 5.01
C VAL A 17 -7.17 -6.08 4.12
N VAL A 18 -6.16 -5.36 3.61
CA VAL A 18 -5.07 -5.94 2.80
C VAL A 18 -4.28 -6.99 3.59
N PHE A 19 -3.88 -6.67 4.83
CA PHE A 19 -3.16 -7.62 5.70
C PHE A 19 -4.01 -8.84 6.05
N ALA A 20 -5.26 -8.63 6.46
CA ALA A 20 -6.15 -9.72 6.85
C ALA A 20 -6.42 -10.68 5.68
N SER A 21 -6.73 -10.14 4.49
CA SER A 21 -6.94 -10.94 3.28
C SER A 21 -5.66 -11.63 2.79
N GLY A 22 -4.51 -10.96 2.86
CA GLY A 22 -3.21 -11.55 2.50
C GLY A 22 -2.82 -12.71 3.43
N PHE A 23 -3.04 -12.54 4.74
CA PHE A 23 -2.82 -13.59 5.73
C PHE A 23 -3.77 -14.78 5.54
N TRP A 24 -5.04 -14.52 5.24
CA TRP A 24 -6.00 -15.57 4.91
C TRP A 24 -5.53 -16.35 3.68
N MET A 25 -5.13 -15.67 2.61
CA MET A 25 -4.64 -16.33 1.40
C MET A 25 -3.39 -17.19 1.65
N ASN A 26 -2.47 -16.73 2.50
CA ASN A 26 -1.31 -17.51 2.92
C ASN A 26 -1.73 -18.83 3.62
N ARG A 27 -2.70 -18.75 4.55
CA ARG A 27 -3.20 -19.94 5.26
C ARG A 27 -3.99 -20.91 4.38
N SER A 28 -4.71 -20.41 3.39
CA SER A 28 -5.48 -21.26 2.47
C SER A 28 -4.60 -22.04 1.49
N GLY A 29 -3.37 -21.59 1.25
CA GLY A 29 -2.47 -22.22 0.28
C GLY A 29 -2.93 -22.07 -1.18
N LYS A 30 -2.13 -22.61 -2.10
CA LYS A 30 -2.50 -22.68 -3.53
C LYS A 30 -3.38 -23.90 -3.80
N PRO A 31 -4.36 -23.83 -4.75
CA PRO A 31 -4.69 -22.66 -5.56
C PRO A 31 -5.47 -21.61 -4.76
N TYR A 32 -5.14 -20.33 -4.96
CA TYR A 32 -5.84 -19.24 -4.26
C TYR A 32 -7.27 -19.10 -4.76
N SER A 33 -8.20 -18.77 -3.85
CA SER A 33 -9.56 -18.38 -4.24
C SER A 33 -9.52 -17.13 -5.12
N ILE A 34 -10.08 -17.23 -6.33
CA ILE A 34 -10.11 -16.12 -7.31
C ILE A 34 -10.77 -14.89 -6.68
N LEU A 35 -11.88 -15.07 -5.96
CA LEU A 35 -12.58 -13.97 -5.32
C LEU A 35 -11.70 -13.28 -4.27
N LEU A 36 -11.05 -14.05 -3.39
CA LEU A 36 -10.19 -13.51 -2.34
C LEU A 36 -8.97 -12.79 -2.94
N LEU A 37 -8.33 -13.39 -3.94
CA LEU A 37 -7.17 -12.82 -4.63
C LEU A 37 -7.53 -11.52 -5.36
N THR A 38 -8.65 -11.50 -6.08
CA THR A 38 -9.13 -10.30 -6.78
C THR A 38 -9.50 -9.20 -5.80
N ALA A 39 -10.23 -9.52 -4.72
CA ALA A 39 -10.57 -8.55 -3.69
C ALA A 39 -9.31 -7.96 -3.03
N HIS A 40 -8.35 -8.79 -2.64
CA HIS A 40 -7.08 -8.34 -2.06
C HIS A 40 -6.33 -7.36 -2.97
N LYS A 41 -6.21 -7.69 -4.27
CA LYS A 41 -5.54 -6.82 -5.26
C LYS A 41 -6.29 -5.51 -5.48
N LEU A 42 -7.62 -5.55 -5.59
CA LEU A 42 -8.42 -4.34 -5.80
C LEU A 42 -8.40 -3.42 -4.58
N VAL A 43 -8.44 -3.96 -3.37
CA VAL A 43 -8.30 -3.16 -2.14
C VAL A 43 -6.90 -2.55 -2.05
N ALA A 44 -5.85 -3.30 -2.35
CA ALA A 44 -4.47 -2.79 -2.36
C ALA A 44 -4.29 -1.68 -3.41
N LEU A 45 -4.84 -1.86 -4.61
CA LEU A 45 -4.81 -0.84 -5.67
C LEU A 45 -5.63 0.40 -5.27
N GLY A 46 -6.80 0.21 -4.66
CA GLY A 46 -7.64 1.30 -4.15
C GLY A 46 -6.94 2.12 -3.07
N ALA A 47 -6.20 1.46 -2.16
CA ALA A 47 -5.38 2.13 -1.15
C ALA A 47 -4.25 2.97 -1.78
N LEU A 48 -3.55 2.43 -2.77
CA LEU A 48 -2.54 3.19 -3.52
C LEU A 48 -3.15 4.38 -4.25
N ALA A 49 -4.29 4.18 -4.95
CA ALA A 49 -4.98 5.24 -5.66
C ALA A 49 -5.42 6.37 -4.71
N LEU A 50 -5.99 6.02 -3.55
CA LEU A 50 -6.36 6.99 -2.52
C LEU A 50 -5.15 7.79 -2.04
N LEU A 51 -4.02 7.12 -1.77
CA LEU A 51 -2.79 7.78 -1.33
C LEU A 51 -2.28 8.77 -2.39
N VAL A 52 -2.24 8.36 -3.67
CA VAL A 52 -1.83 9.23 -4.78
C VAL A 52 -2.76 10.44 -4.91
N VAL A 53 -4.08 10.23 -4.79
CA VAL A 53 -5.06 11.33 -4.81
C VAL A 53 -4.83 12.31 -3.67
N ILE A 54 -4.54 11.80 -2.46
CA ILE A 54 -4.21 12.65 -1.30
C ILE A 54 -2.98 13.50 -1.60
N VAL A 55 -1.87 12.88 -2.02
CA VAL A 55 -0.60 13.58 -2.34
C VAL A 55 -0.81 14.62 -3.45
N TYR A 56 -1.52 14.25 -4.51
CA TYR A 56 -1.79 15.15 -5.62
C TYR A 56 -2.61 16.37 -5.19
N GLN A 57 -3.71 16.16 -4.45
CA GLN A 57 -4.53 17.27 -3.93
C GLN A 57 -3.73 18.16 -2.98
N GLN A 58 -2.90 17.57 -2.10
CA GLN A 58 -2.02 18.34 -1.23
C GLN A 58 -1.06 19.23 -2.03
N HIS A 59 -0.47 18.71 -3.11
CA HIS A 59 0.44 19.47 -3.97
C HIS A 59 -0.27 20.58 -4.74
N GLN A 60 -1.50 20.35 -5.21
CA GLN A 60 -2.31 21.37 -5.89
C GLN A 60 -2.73 22.50 -4.95
N ASP A 61 -3.05 22.17 -3.70
CA ASP A 61 -3.44 23.18 -2.70
C ASP A 61 -2.26 24.07 -2.29
N ALA A 62 -1.08 23.48 -2.13
CA ALA A 62 0.17 24.20 -1.93
C ALA A 62 1.35 23.28 -2.27
N ALA A 63 2.38 23.82 -2.93
CA ALA A 63 3.55 23.05 -3.30
C ALA A 63 4.12 22.28 -2.09
N LEU A 64 4.38 20.99 -2.30
CA LEU A 64 4.99 20.14 -1.29
C LEU A 64 6.43 20.60 -1.05
N SER A 65 6.83 20.64 0.22
CA SER A 65 8.23 20.76 0.59
C SER A 65 9.03 19.57 0.08
N THR A 66 10.35 19.72 -0.01
CA THR A 66 11.24 18.62 -0.43
C THR A 66 11.05 17.37 0.44
N GLY A 67 10.87 17.52 1.75
CA GLY A 67 10.65 16.41 2.66
C GLY A 67 9.34 15.65 2.39
N GLU A 68 8.24 16.38 2.20
CA GLU A 68 6.93 15.80 1.85
C GLU A 68 6.96 15.08 0.50
N LEU A 69 7.64 15.67 -0.49
CA LEU A 69 7.78 15.08 -1.81
C LEU A 69 8.59 13.77 -1.75
N VAL A 70 9.72 13.78 -1.05
CA VAL A 70 10.56 12.58 -0.87
C VAL A 70 9.79 11.48 -0.13
N ALA A 71 9.12 11.82 0.97
CA ALA A 71 8.31 10.85 1.72
C ALA A 71 7.19 10.23 0.84
N SER A 72 6.52 11.07 0.05
CA SER A 72 5.47 10.63 -0.87
C SER A 72 6.02 9.69 -1.96
N VAL A 73 7.13 10.04 -2.59
CA VAL A 73 7.77 9.22 -3.63
C VAL A 73 8.22 7.88 -3.06
N VAL A 74 8.92 7.88 -1.92
CA VAL A 74 9.37 6.65 -1.26
C VAL A 74 8.19 5.75 -0.93
N THR A 75 7.10 6.32 -0.40
CA THR A 75 5.90 5.56 -0.06
C THR A 75 5.26 4.93 -1.28
N VAL A 76 5.11 5.67 -2.37
CA VAL A 76 4.56 5.15 -3.64
C VAL A 76 5.43 4.03 -4.19
N LEU A 77 6.76 4.19 -4.17
CA LEU A 77 7.69 3.15 -4.63
C LEU A 77 7.60 1.87 -3.80
N LEU A 78 7.54 1.98 -2.46
CA LEU A 78 7.34 0.82 -1.57
C LEU A 78 6.00 0.12 -1.84
N PHE A 79 4.94 0.89 -2.07
CA PHE A 79 3.62 0.35 -2.38
C PHE A 79 3.62 -0.39 -3.72
N VAL A 80 4.19 0.21 -4.76
CA VAL A 80 4.33 -0.41 -6.08
C VAL A 80 5.15 -1.70 -5.97
N ALA A 81 6.27 -1.70 -5.25
CA ALA A 81 7.06 -2.90 -5.01
C ALA A 81 6.25 -3.99 -4.27
N THR A 82 5.42 -3.60 -3.29
CA THR A 82 4.52 -4.53 -2.58
C THR A 82 3.51 -5.17 -3.54
N ILE A 83 2.89 -4.40 -4.42
CA ILE A 83 1.92 -4.91 -5.40
C ILE A 83 2.61 -5.81 -6.43
N ILE A 84 3.78 -5.41 -6.95
CA ILE A 84 4.53 -6.21 -7.93
C ILE A 84 4.91 -7.58 -7.31
N THR A 85 5.49 -7.58 -6.12
CA THR A 85 5.89 -8.82 -5.44
C THR A 85 4.70 -9.72 -5.12
N GLY A 86 3.55 -9.16 -4.72
CA GLY A 86 2.31 -9.92 -4.54
C GLY A 86 1.75 -10.49 -5.84
N GLY A 87 1.83 -9.71 -6.92
CA GLY A 87 1.48 -10.13 -8.28
C GLY A 87 2.33 -11.33 -8.72
N LEU A 88 3.65 -11.26 -8.53
CA LEU A 88 4.57 -12.36 -8.81
C LEU A 88 4.20 -13.61 -8.00
N ILE A 89 4.02 -13.50 -6.68
CA ILE A 89 3.66 -14.66 -5.82
C ILE A 89 2.37 -15.33 -6.23
N SER A 90 1.41 -14.55 -6.75
CA SER A 90 0.14 -15.06 -7.26
C SER A 90 0.22 -15.74 -8.62
N SER A 91 1.37 -15.70 -9.30
CA SER A 91 1.60 -16.41 -10.56
C SER A 91 1.95 -17.89 -10.36
N GLU A 92 2.05 -18.62 -11.47
CA GLU A 92 2.50 -20.01 -11.51
C GLU A 92 4.02 -20.14 -11.66
N LEU A 93 4.75 -19.01 -11.63
CA LEU A 93 6.21 -19.01 -11.75
C LEU A 93 6.88 -19.59 -10.50
N GLU A 94 8.00 -20.28 -10.70
CA GLU A 94 8.94 -20.59 -9.63
C GLU A 94 9.69 -19.30 -9.25
N LEU A 95 9.52 -18.85 -8.00
CA LEU A 95 10.09 -17.59 -7.54
C LEU A 95 11.22 -17.84 -6.56
N PRO A 96 12.31 -17.06 -6.64
CA PRO A 96 13.37 -17.13 -5.66
C PRO A 96 12.88 -16.63 -4.29
N ALA A 97 13.48 -17.15 -3.23
CA ALA A 97 13.12 -16.82 -1.84
C ALA A 97 13.12 -15.31 -1.54
N VAL A 98 13.95 -14.54 -2.25
CA VAL A 98 14.01 -13.08 -2.12
C VAL A 98 12.68 -12.40 -2.47
N VAL A 99 11.92 -12.90 -3.46
CA VAL A 99 10.60 -12.32 -3.82
C VAL A 99 9.57 -12.60 -2.74
N ILE A 100 9.59 -13.82 -2.18
CA ILE A 100 8.70 -14.23 -1.09
C ILE A 100 9.00 -13.41 0.16
N LEU A 101 10.28 -13.29 0.54
CA LEU A 101 10.70 -12.49 1.67
C LEU A 101 10.37 -11.00 1.47
N SER A 102 10.54 -10.49 0.25
CA SER A 102 10.19 -9.11 -0.08
C SER A 102 8.71 -8.84 0.15
N HIS A 103 7.81 -9.70 -0.35
CA HIS A 103 6.37 -9.51 -0.12
C HIS A 103 5.95 -9.74 1.34
N LEU A 104 6.76 -10.44 2.14
CA LEU A 104 6.54 -10.55 3.57
C LEU A 104 6.88 -9.23 4.28
N LEU A 105 7.98 -8.57 3.92
CA LEU A 105 8.48 -7.38 4.62
C LEU A 105 7.93 -6.05 4.07
N LEU A 106 7.82 -5.92 2.75
CA LEU A 106 7.42 -4.69 2.06
C LEU A 106 6.05 -4.16 2.49
N PRO A 107 5.01 -4.97 2.75
CA PRO A 107 3.72 -4.44 3.21
C PRO A 107 3.84 -3.68 4.54
N PHE A 108 4.70 -4.13 5.46
CA PHE A 108 4.92 -3.45 6.74
C PHE A 108 5.64 -2.11 6.53
N LEU A 109 6.69 -2.10 5.72
CA LEU A 109 7.39 -0.86 5.36
C LEU A 109 6.47 0.12 4.64
N THR A 110 5.62 -0.37 3.74
CA THR A 110 4.63 0.41 3.01
C THR A 110 3.59 1.02 3.95
N ALA A 111 3.08 0.25 4.92
CA ALA A 111 2.13 0.75 5.91
C ALA A 111 2.74 1.83 6.80
N ILE A 112 3.97 1.63 7.29
CA ILE A 112 4.71 2.61 8.10
C ILE A 112 4.98 3.88 7.28
N ALA A 113 5.50 3.75 6.06
CA ALA A 113 5.78 4.89 5.17
C ALA A 113 4.50 5.66 4.81
N SER A 114 3.39 4.96 4.56
CA SER A 114 2.09 5.57 4.29
C SER A 114 1.58 6.33 5.51
N GLY A 115 1.66 5.75 6.70
CA GLY A 115 1.30 6.43 7.95
C GLY A 115 2.14 7.68 8.19
N GLY A 116 3.47 7.56 8.06
CA GLY A 116 4.40 8.68 8.21
C GLY A 116 4.15 9.81 7.22
N THR A 117 3.93 9.47 5.94
CA THR A 117 3.60 10.45 4.89
C THR A 117 2.27 11.14 5.18
N LEU A 118 1.23 10.39 5.57
CA LEU A 118 -0.06 10.98 5.89
C LEU A 118 -0.01 11.89 7.12
N VAL A 119 0.76 11.52 8.16
CA VAL A 119 0.98 12.39 9.33
C VAL A 119 1.71 13.65 8.92
N LEU A 120 2.81 13.53 8.16
CA LEU A 120 3.59 14.68 7.69
C LEU A 120 2.72 15.65 6.88
N LEU A 121 1.89 15.13 5.97
CA LEU A 121 0.96 15.92 5.16
C LEU A 121 -0.25 16.45 5.96
N ALA A 122 -0.61 15.84 7.08
CA ALA A 122 -1.70 16.30 7.94
C ALA A 122 -1.27 17.44 8.87
N THR A 123 0.02 17.49 9.23
CA THR A 123 0.60 18.49 10.15
C THR A 123 1.26 19.69 9.46
N ARG A 124 1.17 19.75 8.13
CA ARG A 124 1.73 20.85 7.33
C ARG A 124 0.97 22.16 7.49
#